data_AF-A0A7S1A659-F1
#
_entry.id   AF-A0A7S1A659-F1
#
_cell.length_a   1.000
_cell.length_b   1.000
_cell.length_c   1.000
_cell.angle_alpha   90.00
_cell.angle_beta   90.00
_cell.angle_gamma   90.00
#
_symmetry.space_group_name_H-M   'P 1'
#
loop_
_entity.id
_entity.type
_entity.pdbx_description
1 polymer ?
#
loop_
_entity_poly.entity_id
_entity_poly.type
_entity_poly.pdbx_seq_one_letter_code
_entity_poly.pdbx_strand_id
1 'polypeptide(L)'
;FFLLFLRVFSRFGLRSWHGVGIASAGQKLWRWLGRAPGKLLVDHLDGLLQLFVDTYHSQGGPLLDLGEVRQQFMIEALLHCFHLLDLIPRLFEHVPREQWAAFNSLDDMRLTRHPAFVWSAMASLVNILSMIVFCKVQAYLE
;
A
#
# COMPACT_ATOMS: atom_id res chain seq x y z
N PHE A 1 -18.84 0.44 -2.22
CA PHE A 1 -17.70 1.16 -1.61
C PHE A 1 -17.97 2.65 -1.39
N PHE A 2 -18.23 3.46 -2.42
CA PHE A 2 -18.46 4.92 -2.30
C PHE A 2 -19.63 5.30 -1.37
N LEU A 3 -20.78 4.64 -1.50
CA LEU A 3 -21.96 4.91 -0.66
C LEU A 3 -21.77 4.49 0.81
N LEU A 4 -20.89 3.51 1.04
CA LEU A 4 -20.55 2.98 2.37
C LEU A 4 -19.64 3.97 3.12
N PHE A 5 -18.70 4.60 2.40
CA PHE A 5 -17.82 5.62 2.94
C PHE A 5 -18.59 6.85 3.43
N LEU A 6 -19.58 7.31 2.67
CA LEU A 6 -20.41 8.48 3.03
C LEU A 6 -21.24 8.27 4.31
N ARG A 7 -21.60 7.02 4.63
CA ARG A 7 -22.36 6.70 5.85
C ARG A 7 -21.50 6.70 7.11
N VAL A 8 -20.27 6.20 7.03
CA VAL A 8 -19.39 6.04 8.21
C VAL A 8 -18.63 7.34 8.53
N PHE A 9 -18.29 8.13 7.52
CA PHE A 9 -17.40 9.29 7.67
C PHE A 9 -18.09 10.63 7.42
N SER A 10 -19.18 10.94 8.14
CA SER A 10 -19.91 12.20 8.02
C SER A 10 -19.06 13.48 8.30
N ARG A 11 -17.80 13.31 8.74
CA ARG A 11 -16.85 14.39 9.04
C ARG A 11 -15.53 14.33 8.26
N PHE A 12 -15.31 13.38 7.36
CA PHE A 12 -14.09 13.31 6.55
C PHE A 12 -14.40 13.46 5.07
N GLY A 13 -13.80 14.46 4.44
CA GLY A 13 -13.86 14.65 2.99
C GLY A 13 -12.80 13.79 2.29
N LEU A 14 -13.22 12.97 1.33
CA LEU A 14 -12.29 12.35 0.38
C LEU A 14 -11.73 13.44 -0.54
N ARG A 15 -10.41 13.56 -0.57
CA ARG A 15 -9.69 14.41 -1.52
C ARG A 15 -9.06 13.53 -2.60
N SER A 16 -8.93 14.08 -3.80
CA SER A 16 -8.29 13.44 -4.97
C SER A 16 -9.06 12.25 -5.58
N TRP A 17 -9.97 12.56 -6.50
CA TRP A 17 -10.79 11.58 -7.24
C TRP A 17 -10.08 10.88 -8.40
N HIS A 18 -8.83 11.26 -8.69
CA HIS A 18 -8.05 10.76 -9.83
C HIS A 18 -7.88 9.23 -9.88
N GLY A 19 -8.10 8.54 -8.76
CA GLY A 19 -8.05 7.08 -8.67
C GLY A 19 -9.41 6.37 -8.56
N VAL A 20 -10.52 7.08 -8.73
CA VAL A 20 -11.87 6.50 -8.60
C VAL A 20 -12.28 5.85 -9.91
N GLY A 21 -12.54 4.54 -9.85
CA GLY A 21 -12.98 3.74 -10.97
C GLY A 21 -13.35 2.33 -10.53
N ILE A 22 -13.66 1.48 -11.50
CA ILE A 22 -13.88 0.04 -11.30
C ILE A 22 -12.51 -0.58 -11.02
N ALA A 23 -12.40 -1.24 -9.87
CA ALA A 23 -11.18 -1.87 -9.40
C ALA A 23 -11.56 -2.94 -8.36
N SER A 24 -10.71 -3.94 -8.20
CA SER A 24 -10.88 -4.97 -7.17
C SER A 24 -10.78 -4.37 -5.76
N ALA A 25 -11.31 -5.07 -4.76
CA ALA A 25 -11.21 -4.64 -3.37
C ALA A 25 -9.74 -4.58 -2.92
N GLY A 26 -8.96 -5.62 -3.24
CA GLY A 26 -7.53 -5.67 -2.95
C GLY A 26 -6.75 -4.50 -3.56
N GLN A 27 -7.06 -4.11 -4.81
CA GLN A 27 -6.42 -2.96 -5.46
C GLN A 27 -6.70 -1.65 -4.72
N LYS A 28 -7.95 -1.41 -4.32
CA LYS A 28 -8.32 -0.20 -3.58
C LYS A 28 -7.66 -0.17 -2.20
N LEU A 29 -7.60 -1.31 -1.52
CA LEU A 29 -6.94 -1.46 -0.23
C LEU A 29 -5.44 -1.22 -0.33
N TRP A 30 -4.77 -1.76 -1.36
CA TRP A 30 -3.34 -1.51 -1.57
C TRP A 30 -3.04 -0.01 -1.72
N ARG A 31 -3.86 0.75 -2.45
CA ARG A 31 -3.67 2.19 -2.60
C ARG A 31 -3.74 2.96 -1.28
N TRP A 32 -4.44 2.41 -0.28
CA TRP A 32 -4.57 3.03 1.04
C TRP A 32 -3.52 2.52 2.02
N LEU A 33 -3.37 1.20 2.11
CA LEU A 33 -2.50 0.53 3.07
C LEU A 33 -1.06 0.42 2.60
N GLY A 34 -0.78 0.47 1.30
CA GLY A 34 0.59 0.36 0.76
C GLY A 34 1.53 1.48 1.20
N ARG A 35 1.01 2.55 1.81
CA ARG A 35 1.76 3.65 2.43
C ARG A 35 1.83 3.56 3.96
N ALA A 36 1.19 2.57 4.57
CA ALA A 36 1.30 2.33 5.99
C ALA A 36 2.73 1.87 6.36
N PRO A 37 3.14 1.98 7.63
CA PRO A 37 4.43 1.44 8.06
C PRO A 37 4.57 -0.04 7.69
N GLY A 38 5.69 -0.44 7.09
CA GLY A 38 5.88 -1.81 6.62
C GLY A 38 5.69 -2.87 7.70
N LYS A 39 6.10 -2.57 8.94
CA LYS A 39 5.86 -3.44 10.10
C LYS A 39 4.37 -3.69 10.37
N LEU A 40 3.53 -2.67 10.23
CA LEU A 40 2.08 -2.82 10.38
C LEU A 40 1.52 -3.79 9.33
N LEU A 41 2.00 -3.68 8.08
CA LEU A 41 1.57 -4.59 7.01
C LEU A 41 2.07 -6.02 7.28
N VAL A 42 3.35 -6.19 7.61
CA VAL A 42 3.91 -7.52 7.85
C VAL A 42 3.22 -8.23 9.02
N ASP A 43 3.01 -7.53 10.14
CA ASP A 43 2.51 -8.14 11.37
C ASP A 43 0.98 -8.28 11.39
N HIS A 44 0.25 -7.46 10.64
CA HIS A 44 -1.20 -7.31 10.79
C HIS A 44 -2.00 -7.30 9.48
N LEU A 45 -1.42 -7.62 8.32
CA LEU A 45 -2.14 -7.59 7.04
C LEU A 45 -3.45 -8.40 7.10
N ASP A 46 -3.41 -9.67 7.49
CA ASP A 46 -4.60 -10.53 7.50
C ASP A 46 -5.70 -9.97 8.42
N GLY A 47 -5.32 -9.44 9.59
CA GLY A 47 -6.25 -8.80 10.51
C GLY A 47 -6.88 -7.52 9.95
N LEU A 48 -6.09 -6.70 9.24
CA LEU A 48 -6.58 -5.49 8.56
C LEU A 48 -7.53 -5.83 7.40
N LEU A 49 -7.22 -6.88 6.63
CA LEU A 49 -8.07 -7.35 5.55
C LEU A 49 -9.37 -7.95 6.08
N GLN A 50 -9.32 -8.75 7.15
CA GLN A 50 -10.51 -9.30 7.80
C GLN A 50 -11.40 -8.19 8.35
N LEU A 51 -10.83 -7.21 9.06
CA LEU A 51 -11.56 -6.05 9.56
C LEU A 51 -12.30 -5.32 8.43
N PHE A 52 -11.65 -5.18 7.28
CA PHE A 52 -12.28 -4.60 6.10
C PHE A 52 -13.46 -5.46 5.60
N VAL A 53 -13.28 -6.78 5.44
CA VAL A 53 -14.33 -7.69 4.98
C VAL A 53 -15.55 -7.63 5.91
N ASP A 54 -15.33 -7.71 7.22
CA ASP A 54 -16.39 -7.67 8.24
C ASP A 54 -17.12 -6.33 8.21
N THR A 55 -16.37 -5.23 8.17
CA THR A 55 -16.95 -3.89 8.14
C THR A 55 -17.73 -3.68 6.84
N TYR A 56 -17.19 -4.11 5.71
CA TYR A 56 -17.84 -3.98 4.41
C TYR A 56 -19.17 -4.73 4.39
N HIS A 57 -19.20 -5.96 4.92
CA HIS A 57 -20.41 -6.75 5.02
C HIS A 57 -21.44 -6.14 5.98
N SER A 58 -21.00 -5.74 7.19
CA SER A 58 -21.88 -5.15 8.22
C SER A 58 -22.60 -3.87 7.76
N GLN A 59 -22.02 -3.16 6.78
CA GLN A 59 -22.57 -1.94 6.22
C GLN A 59 -23.39 -2.18 4.94
N GLY A 60 -23.72 -3.45 4.64
CA GLY A 60 -24.58 -3.86 3.52
C GLY A 60 -23.84 -4.22 2.23
N GLY A 61 -22.51 -4.36 2.27
CA GLY A 61 -21.75 -4.95 1.17
C GLY A 61 -21.90 -6.48 1.11
N PRO A 62 -21.60 -7.11 -0.04
CA PRO A 62 -21.48 -8.57 -0.09
C PRO A 62 -20.35 -9.06 0.82
N LEU A 63 -20.52 -10.26 1.38
CA LEU A 63 -19.44 -10.95 2.07
C LEU A 63 -18.38 -11.31 1.05
N LEU A 64 -17.14 -10.88 1.29
CA LEU A 64 -16.00 -11.13 0.41
C LEU A 64 -15.20 -12.32 0.94
N ASP A 65 -14.60 -13.09 0.05
CA ASP A 65 -13.63 -14.11 0.43
C ASP A 65 -12.30 -13.45 0.83
N LEU A 66 -11.80 -13.75 2.04
CA LEU A 66 -10.57 -13.15 2.55
C LEU A 66 -9.36 -13.55 1.70
N GLY A 67 -9.29 -14.81 1.27
CA GLY A 67 -8.20 -15.34 0.45
C GLY A 67 -8.10 -14.62 -0.88
N GLU A 68 -9.24 -14.41 -1.56
CA GLU A 68 -9.31 -13.66 -2.80
C GLU A 68 -8.90 -12.20 -2.60
N VAL A 69 -9.40 -11.53 -1.56
CA VAL A 69 -9.02 -10.13 -1.25
C VAL A 69 -7.51 -10.02 -1.00
N ARG A 70 -6.92 -10.98 -0.26
CA ARG A 70 -5.48 -11.05 -0.03
C ARG A 70 -4.71 -11.25 -1.33
N GLN A 71 -5.12 -12.17 -2.20
CA GLN A 71 -4.48 -12.38 -3.50
C GLN A 71 -4.52 -11.13 -4.36
N GLN A 72 -5.69 -10.49 -4.49
CA GLN A 72 -5.85 -9.23 -5.22
C GLN A 72 -4.95 -8.12 -4.66
N PHE A 73 -4.82 -8.03 -3.33
CA PHE A 73 -3.94 -7.07 -2.66
C PHE A 73 -2.47 -7.30 -3.02
N MET A 74 -2.01 -8.56 -2.95
CA MET A 74 -0.64 -8.93 -3.30
C MET A 74 -0.33 -8.69 -4.77
N ILE A 75 -1.27 -9.03 -5.67
CA ILE A 75 -1.12 -8.79 -7.11
C ILE A 75 -0.99 -7.29 -7.38
N GLU A 76 -1.82 -6.44 -6.78
CA GLU A 76 -1.69 -4.99 -6.96
C GLU A 76 -0.37 -4.47 -6.39
N ALA A 77 0.09 -4.98 -5.24
CA ALA A 77 1.39 -4.60 -4.68
C ALA A 77 2.54 -4.91 -5.64
N LEU A 78 2.52 -6.10 -6.26
CA LEU A 78 3.49 -6.50 -7.27
C LEU A 78 3.40 -5.65 -8.53
N LEU A 79 2.20 -5.36 -9.04
CA LEU A 79 2.00 -4.48 -10.19
C LEU A 79 2.50 -3.07 -9.90
N HIS A 80 2.26 -2.56 -8.69
CA HIS A 80 2.79 -1.27 -8.27
C HIS A 80 4.33 -1.28 -8.22
N CYS A 81 4.96 -2.40 -7.85
CA CYS A 81 6.41 -2.54 -7.94
C CYS A 81 6.93 -2.30 -9.35
N PHE A 82 6.27 -2.87 -10.37
CA PHE A 82 6.64 -2.65 -11.76
C PHE A 82 6.51 -1.18 -12.15
N HIS A 83 5.43 -0.51 -11.77
CA HIS A 83 5.27 0.93 -12.01
C HIS A 83 6.33 1.79 -11.31
N LEU A 84 6.83 1.34 -10.14
CA LEU A 84 7.90 2.04 -9.43
C LEU A 84 9.25 1.92 -10.16
N LEU A 85 9.47 0.89 -10.99
CA LEU A 85 10.69 0.77 -11.79
C LEU A 85 10.83 1.94 -12.78
N ASP A 86 9.73 2.38 -13.37
CA ASP A 86 9.71 3.54 -14.28
C ASP A 86 10.02 4.86 -13.55
N LEU A 87 9.84 4.87 -12.23
CA LEU A 87 10.14 6.04 -11.39
C LEU A 87 11.60 6.06 -10.95
N ILE A 88 12.35 4.95 -11.00
CA ILE A 88 13.75 4.88 -10.55
C ILE A 88 14.64 5.97 -11.20
N PRO A 89 14.62 6.19 -12.53
CA PRO A 89 15.43 7.24 -13.14
C PRO A 89 15.10 8.64 -12.58
N ARG A 90 13.80 8.93 -12.40
CA ARG A 90 13.32 10.21 -11.84
C ARG A 90 13.70 10.39 -10.37
N LEU A 91 13.79 9.30 -9.61
CA LEU A 91 14.29 9.35 -8.24
C LEU A 91 15.77 9.76 -8.22
N PHE A 92 16.58 9.25 -9.14
CA PHE A 92 18.00 9.61 -9.24
C PHE A 92 18.25 11.06 -9.68
N GLU A 93 17.31 11.69 -10.38
CA GLU A 93 17.37 13.14 -10.67
C GLU A 93 17.27 14.00 -9.40
N HIS A 94 16.56 13.50 -8.37
CA HIS A 94 16.32 14.24 -7.13
C HIS A 94 17.27 13.85 -6.01
N VAL A 95 17.68 12.57 -5.99
CA VAL A 95 18.55 12.00 -4.97
C VAL A 95 19.68 11.27 -5.71
N PRO A 96 20.88 11.86 -5.84
CA PRO A 96 22.00 11.21 -6.49
C PRO A 96 22.35 9.88 -5.83
N ARG A 97 22.72 8.87 -6.63
CA ARG A 97 22.92 7.48 -6.19
C ARG A 97 23.88 7.36 -4.99
N GLU A 98 24.88 8.23 -4.91
CA GLU A 98 25.89 8.26 -3.86
C GLU A 98 25.28 8.59 -2.49
N GLN A 99 24.19 9.36 -2.48
CA GLN A 99 23.48 9.75 -1.26
C GLN A 99 22.53 8.64 -0.77
N TRP A 100 22.19 7.67 -1.61
CA TRP A 100 21.24 6.60 -1.24
C TRP A 100 21.76 5.74 -0.11
N ALA A 101 23.05 5.39 -0.16
CA ALA A 101 23.71 4.61 0.88
C ALA A 101 23.78 5.35 2.23
N ALA A 102 23.56 6.67 2.24
CA ALA A 102 23.57 7.45 3.46
C ALA A 102 22.24 7.41 4.21
N PHE A 103 21.13 6.98 3.59
CA PHE A 103 19.84 6.87 4.27
C PHE A 103 19.72 5.52 4.96
N ASN A 104 19.57 5.54 6.29
CA ASN A 104 19.40 4.33 7.11
C ASN A 104 17.93 4.02 7.40
N SER A 105 17.02 4.94 7.12
CA SER A 105 15.58 4.80 7.39
C SER A 105 14.76 5.62 6.40
N LEU A 106 13.50 5.20 6.17
CA LEU A 106 12.48 5.99 5.46
C LEU A 106 12.02 7.23 6.25
N ASP A 107 12.29 7.26 7.56
CA ASP A 107 11.97 8.39 8.44
C ASP A 107 13.10 9.45 8.47
N ASP A 108 14.14 9.27 7.65
CA ASP A 108 15.24 10.23 7.60
C ASP A 108 14.74 11.61 7.13
N MET A 109 14.90 12.62 8.00
CA MET A 109 14.46 13.99 7.71
C MET A 109 15.09 14.59 6.45
N ARG A 110 16.22 14.05 5.97
CA ARG A 110 16.80 14.51 4.70
C ARG A 110 15.89 14.17 3.52
N LEU A 111 15.10 13.09 3.60
CA LEU A 111 14.12 12.72 2.56
C LEU A 111 12.97 13.73 2.44
N THR A 112 12.63 14.44 3.53
CA THR A 112 11.54 15.44 3.51
C THR A 112 11.89 16.71 2.75
N ARG A 113 13.17 16.89 2.38
CA ARG A 113 13.63 18.02 1.54
C ARG A 113 13.37 17.79 0.05
N HIS A 114 13.04 16.55 -0.33
CA HIS A 114 12.72 16.19 -1.71
C HIS A 114 11.21 16.23 -1.94
N PRO A 115 10.76 16.27 -3.21
CA PRO A 115 9.35 16.22 -3.53
C PRO A 115 8.67 14.99 -2.92
N ALA A 116 7.41 15.14 -2.49
CA ALA A 116 6.67 14.09 -1.79
C ALA A 116 6.58 12.75 -2.54
N PHE A 117 6.68 12.77 -3.87
CA PHE A 117 6.69 11.55 -4.68
C PHE A 117 7.93 10.67 -4.42
N VAL A 118 9.08 11.27 -4.07
CA VAL A 118 10.33 10.54 -3.80
C VAL A 118 10.13 9.64 -2.59
N TRP A 119 9.70 10.23 -1.47
CA TRP A 119 9.38 9.48 -0.26
C TRP A 119 8.28 8.45 -0.50
N SER A 120 7.20 8.84 -1.20
CA SER A 120 6.09 7.93 -1.48
C SER A 120 6.52 6.71 -2.31
N ALA A 121 7.41 6.89 -3.28
CA ALA A 121 7.93 5.81 -4.12
C ALA A 121 8.84 4.88 -3.31
N MET A 122 9.76 5.43 -2.52
CA MET A 122 10.66 4.65 -1.68
C MET A 122 9.91 3.85 -0.61
N ALA A 123 8.96 4.47 0.08
CA ALA A 123 8.16 3.79 1.10
C ALA A 123 7.35 2.64 0.50
N SER A 124 6.73 2.87 -0.67
CA SER A 124 5.99 1.81 -1.38
C SER A 124 6.91 0.66 -1.78
N LEU A 125 8.11 0.94 -2.31
CA LEU A 125 9.07 -0.08 -2.72
C LEU A 125 9.52 -0.95 -1.52
N VAL A 126 9.89 -0.31 -0.40
CA VAL A 126 10.30 -1.01 0.83
C VAL A 126 9.16 -1.89 1.36
N ASN A 127 7.93 -1.39 1.37
CA ASN A 127 6.77 -2.15 1.82
C ASN A 127 6.52 -3.37 0.94
N ILE A 128 6.56 -3.20 -0.39
CA ILE A 128 6.38 -4.32 -1.33
C ILE A 128 7.48 -5.37 -1.12
N LEU A 129 8.74 -4.96 -1.04
CA LEU A 129 9.86 -5.87 -0.84
C LEU A 129 9.75 -6.61 0.51
N SER A 130 9.38 -5.92 1.58
CA SER A 130 9.18 -6.52 2.90
C SER A 130 8.08 -7.56 2.88
N MET A 131 6.97 -7.29 2.19
CA MET A 131 5.88 -8.23 2.01
C MET A 131 6.28 -9.45 1.15
N ILE A 132 7.04 -9.26 0.07
CA ILE A 132 7.54 -10.37 -0.76
C ILE A 132 8.46 -11.28 0.05
N VAL A 133 9.39 -10.70 0.82
CA VAL A 133 10.31 -11.47 1.68
C VAL A 133 9.53 -12.24 2.73
N PHE A 134 8.57 -11.60 3.40
CA PHE A 134 7.73 -12.24 4.39
C PHE A 134 6.91 -13.40 3.81
N CYS A 135 6.25 -13.19 2.66
CA CYS A 135 5.48 -14.25 2.00
C CYS A 135 6.36 -15.43 1.57
N LYS A 136 7.60 -15.18 1.11
CA LYS A 136 8.55 -16.26 0.82
C LYS A 136 8.88 -17.05 2.07
N VAL A 137 9.14 -16.40 3.20
CA VAL A 137 9.46 -17.07 4.46
C VAL A 137 8.30 -17.94 4.94
N GLN A 138 7.06 -17.46 4.87
CA GLN A 138 5.89 -18.28 5.23
C GLN A 138 5.73 -19.51 4.34
N ALA A 139 5.96 -19.38 3.03
CA ALA A 139 5.85 -20.50 2.09
C ALA A 139 6.91 -21.61 2.29
N TYR A 140 7.98 -21.35 3.07
CA TYR A 140 8.97 -22.37 3.46
C TYR A 140 8.65 -23.02 4.82
N LEU A 141 7.70 -22.49 5.58
CA LEU A 141 7.32 -22.98 6.91
C LEU A 141 6.04 -23.82 6.90
N GLU A 142 5.35 -23.88 5.77
CA GLU A 142 4.20 -24.76 5.48
C GLU A 142 4.62 -25.94 4.61
#